data_AF-A0A7K0LV92-F1
#
_entry.id   AF-A0A7K0LV92-F1
#
_cell.length_a   1.000
_cell.length_b   1.000
_cell.length_c   1.000
_cell.angle_alpha   90.00
_cell.angle_beta   90.00
_cell.angle_gamma   90.00
#
_symmetry.space_group_name_H-M   'P 1'
#
loop_
_entity.id
_entity.type
_entity.pdbx_description
1 polymer ?
#
loop_
_entity_poly.entity_id
_entity_poly.type
_entity_poly.pdbx_seq_one_letter_code
_entity_poly.pdbx_strand_id
1 'polypeptide(L)'
;PWHIGIADPARRRRVAAVVRVENGAVATSGTSERGEHIWHRRPSATVLSFTVTGPEIATADAYATIGFAMGEQGIEWVAAHEGYSSLVIRADGRIISDAVGLIAG
;
A
#
# COMPACT_ATOMS: atom_id res chain seq x y z
N PRO A 1 -19.74 -5.41 3.05
CA PRO A 1 -18.31 -5.28 2.64
C PRO A 1 -18.13 -4.00 1.82
N TRP A 2 -17.13 -3.19 2.15
CA TRP A 2 -16.72 -2.01 1.38
C TRP A 2 -15.74 -2.40 0.28
N HIS A 3 -15.86 -1.76 -0.89
CA HIS A 3 -14.91 -1.85 -1.98
C HIS A 3 -14.10 -0.55 -2.04
N ILE A 4 -12.83 -0.62 -1.65
CA ILE A 4 -11.97 0.55 -1.53
C ILE A 4 -11.03 0.57 -2.73
N GLY A 5 -11.14 1.61 -3.55
CA GLY A 5 -10.26 1.82 -4.71
C GLY A 5 -8.88 2.33 -4.27
N ILE A 6 -7.84 1.70 -4.78
CA ILE A 6 -6.45 2.11 -4.63
C ILE A 6 -6.06 2.91 -5.88
N ALA A 7 -5.63 4.16 -5.68
CA ALA A 7 -5.26 5.04 -6.78
C ALA A 7 -4.00 4.55 -7.50
N ASP A 8 -3.95 4.71 -8.83
CA ASP A 8 -2.72 4.57 -9.61
C ASP A 8 -1.79 5.75 -9.27
N PRO A 9 -0.63 5.53 -8.62
CA PRO A 9 0.28 6.62 -8.24
C PRO A 9 0.87 7.35 -9.45
N ALA A 10 0.96 6.69 -10.62
CA ALA A 10 1.38 7.32 -11.87
C ALA A 10 0.22 8.05 -12.57
N ARG A 11 -1.04 7.72 -12.25
CA ARG A 11 -2.24 8.31 -12.86
C ARG A 11 -3.33 8.52 -11.81
N ARG A 12 -3.18 9.55 -10.97
CA ARG A 12 -4.05 9.85 -9.80
C ARG A 12 -5.57 9.84 -10.01
N ARG A 13 -6.07 9.86 -11.25
CA ARG A 13 -7.51 9.76 -11.58
C ARG A 13 -7.97 8.35 -11.97
N ARG A 14 -7.08 7.34 -11.92
CA ARG A 14 -7.40 5.93 -12.19
C ARG A 14 -7.29 5.11 -10.91
N VAL A 15 -8.12 4.09 -10.83
CA VAL A 15 -8.04 3.05 -9.81
C VAL A 15 -7.16 1.92 -10.37
N ALA A 16 -6.07 1.60 -9.69
CA ALA A 16 -5.17 0.52 -10.05
C ALA A 16 -5.64 -0.83 -9.51
N ALA A 17 -6.30 -0.84 -8.36
CA ALA A 17 -6.80 -2.03 -7.71
C ALA A 17 -7.98 -1.70 -6.79
N VAL A 18 -8.77 -2.71 -6.44
CA VAL A 18 -9.81 -2.60 -5.41
C VAL A 18 -9.56 -3.65 -4.33
N VAL A 19 -9.57 -3.22 -3.07
CA VAL A 19 -9.51 -4.11 -1.89
C VAL A 19 -10.88 -4.20 -1.24
N ARG A 20 -11.25 -5.40 -0.76
CA ARG A 20 -12.51 -5.63 -0.04
C ARG A 20 -12.25 -5.62 1.46
N VAL A 21 -12.95 -4.77 2.21
CA VAL A 21 -12.82 -4.66 3.67
C VAL A 21 -14.20 -4.67 4.31
N GLU A 22 -14.41 -5.51 5.33
CA GLU A 22 -15.66 -5.56 6.08
C GLU A 22 -15.60 -4.69 7.34
N ASN A 23 -14.79 -5.11 8.31
CA ASN A 23 -14.56 -4.41 9.57
C ASN A 23 -13.06 -4.21 9.76
N GLY A 24 -12.52 -3.13 9.20
CA GLY A 24 -11.08 -2.87 9.26
C GLY A 24 -10.70 -1.54 8.65
N ALA A 25 -9.39 -1.37 8.48
CA ALA A 25 -8.73 -0.17 8.03
C ALA A 25 -7.96 -0.42 6.74
N VAL A 26 -7.78 0.66 5.98
CA VAL A 26 -6.89 0.74 4.82
C VAL A 26 -6.11 2.03 4.94
N ALA A 27 -4.79 1.94 4.86
CA ALA A 27 -3.90 3.10 4.83
C ALA A 27 -2.90 2.94 3.69
N THR A 28 -2.44 4.05 3.10
CA THR A 28 -1.52 4.02 1.96
C THR A 28 -0.43 5.06 2.15
N SER A 29 0.81 4.61 1.96
CA SER A 29 1.99 5.47 1.82
C SER A 29 2.48 5.41 0.37
N GLY A 30 2.85 6.54 -0.21
CA GLY A 30 3.31 6.57 -1.58
C GLY A 30 3.94 7.90 -1.96
N THR A 31 4.59 7.91 -3.12
CA THR A 31 5.26 9.09 -3.67
C THR A 31 4.26 10.15 -4.18
N SER A 32 2.99 9.77 -4.35
CA SER A 32 1.93 10.64 -4.84
C SER A 32 1.27 11.52 -3.77
N GLU A 33 1.50 11.28 -2.48
CA GLU A 33 0.72 11.96 -1.43
C GLU A 33 1.28 13.35 -1.08
N ARG A 34 2.59 13.62 -1.29
CA ARG A 34 3.20 14.95 -1.05
C ARG A 34 4.41 15.21 -1.96
N GLY A 35 4.41 16.32 -2.70
CA GLY A 35 5.58 16.79 -3.44
C GLY A 35 6.79 17.01 -2.50
N GLU A 36 7.98 16.62 -2.96
CA GLU A 36 9.36 16.91 -2.46
C GLU A 36 9.67 17.03 -0.95
N HIS A 37 8.80 16.66 -0.01
CA HIS A 37 9.02 16.98 1.42
C HIS A 37 9.17 15.77 2.34
N ILE A 38 9.07 14.54 1.83
CA ILE A 38 9.49 13.36 2.60
C ILE A 38 10.94 13.05 2.24
N TRP A 39 11.87 13.52 3.07
CA TRP A 39 13.29 13.25 2.96
C TRP A 39 13.58 11.79 3.32
N HIS A 40 13.27 10.86 2.43
CA HIS A 40 13.79 9.50 2.53
C HIS A 40 15.24 9.50 2.03
N ARG A 41 16.20 9.13 2.88
CA ARG A 41 17.61 8.99 2.47
C ARG A 41 17.82 7.93 1.37
N ARG A 42 16.82 7.08 1.10
CA ARG A 42 16.75 6.10 0.02
C ARG A 42 15.29 5.79 -0.33
N PRO A 43 14.61 6.57 -1.20
CA PRO A 43 13.35 6.08 -1.74
C PRO A 43 13.65 4.74 -2.45
N SER A 44 12.86 3.71 -2.14
CA SER A 44 12.86 2.50 -2.97
C SER A 44 12.48 2.94 -4.38
N ALA A 45 13.46 3.03 -5.28
CA ALA A 45 13.21 3.49 -6.65
C ALA A 45 12.20 2.61 -7.40
N THR A 46 11.88 1.43 -6.86
CA THR A 46 10.99 0.44 -7.46
C THR A 46 9.56 0.46 -6.92
N VAL A 47 9.27 1.08 -5.77
CA VAL A 47 7.92 1.09 -5.16
C VAL A 47 7.33 2.51 -5.20
N LEU A 48 6.13 2.65 -5.77
CA LEU A 48 5.43 3.94 -5.88
C LEU A 48 4.35 4.11 -4.82
N SER A 49 3.73 3.01 -4.40
CA SER A 49 2.67 2.99 -3.39
C SER A 49 2.75 1.69 -2.59
N PHE A 50 2.46 1.79 -1.30
CA PHE A 50 2.36 0.68 -0.35
C PHE A 50 1.09 0.89 0.48
N THR A 51 0.07 0.08 0.20
CA THR A 51 -1.20 0.04 0.91
C THR A 51 -1.16 -1.09 1.92
N VAL A 52 -1.66 -0.85 3.14
CA VAL A 52 -1.85 -1.87 4.18
C VAL A 52 -3.32 -1.94 4.57
N THR A 53 -3.83 -3.15 4.68
CA THR A 53 -5.14 -3.46 5.26
C THR A 53 -4.95 -4.15 6.61
N GLY A 54 -5.81 -3.89 7.58
CA GLY A 54 -5.78 -4.58 8.87
C GLY A 54 -6.89 -4.14 9.82
N PRO A 55 -6.91 -4.60 11.08
CA PRO A 55 -7.98 -4.29 12.02
C PRO A 55 -7.95 -2.84 12.54
N GLU A 56 -6.76 -2.23 12.64
CA GLU A 56 -6.60 -0.92 13.28
C GLU A 56 -5.93 0.11 12.37
N ILE A 57 -6.53 1.29 12.26
CA ILE A 57 -6.08 2.34 11.34
C ILE A 57 -4.70 2.90 11.71
N ALA A 58 -4.41 3.11 12.99
CA ALA A 58 -3.12 3.65 13.42
C ALA A 58 -1.96 2.70 13.07
N THR A 59 -2.18 1.39 13.28
CA THR A 59 -1.19 0.36 12.95
C THR A 59 -1.06 0.17 11.44
N ALA A 60 -2.17 0.15 10.70
CA ALA A 60 -2.14 0.07 9.23
C ALA A 60 -1.37 1.26 8.62
N ASP A 61 -1.57 2.48 9.14
CA ASP A 61 -0.86 3.68 8.68
C ASP A 61 0.64 3.64 8.97
N ALA A 62 1.00 3.21 10.18
CA ALA A 62 2.40 2.99 10.55
C ALA A 62 3.06 1.92 9.65
N TYR A 63 2.37 0.80 9.41
CA TYR A 63 2.89 -0.30 8.59
C TYR A 63 2.99 0.07 7.12
N ALA A 64 2.06 0.86 6.59
CA ALA A 64 2.17 1.40 5.24
C ALA A 64 3.43 2.27 5.10
N THR A 65 3.71 3.12 6.10
CA THR A 65 4.91 3.98 6.12
C THR A 65 6.20 3.16 6.23
N ILE A 66 6.25 2.20 7.15
CA ILE A 66 7.41 1.32 7.37
C ILE A 66 7.65 0.44 6.13
N GLY A 67 6.61 -0.22 5.62
CA GLY A 67 6.68 -1.07 4.44
C GLY A 67 7.12 -0.29 3.21
N PHE A 68 6.59 0.92 3.00
CA PHE A 68 7.05 1.81 1.94
C PHE A 68 8.55 2.14 2.04
N ALA A 69 9.04 2.43 3.25
CA ALA A 69 10.46 2.69 3.50
C ALA A 69 11.35 1.46 3.28
N MET A 70 10.83 0.25 3.54
CA MET A 70 11.52 -1.03 3.29
C MET A 70 11.50 -1.46 1.81
N GLY A 71 10.60 -0.91 1.00
CA GLY A 71 10.38 -1.34 -0.38
C GLY A 71 9.69 -2.71 -0.43
N GLU A 72 10.04 -3.55 -1.42
CA GLU A 72 9.39 -4.86 -1.62
C GLU A 72 9.56 -5.82 -0.42
N GLN A 73 10.65 -5.68 0.34
CA GLN A 73 10.86 -6.44 1.59
C GLN A 73 9.81 -6.11 2.66
N GLY A 74 9.13 -4.97 2.55
CA GLY A 74 8.03 -4.59 3.43
C GLY A 74 6.85 -5.55 3.34
N ILE A 75 6.66 -6.26 2.22
CA ILE A 75 5.56 -7.22 2.04
C ILE A 75 5.69 -8.36 3.04
N GLU A 76 6.84 -9.04 3.05
CA GLU A 76 7.11 -10.13 3.99
C GLU A 76 7.09 -9.66 5.44
N TRP A 77 7.56 -8.43 5.69
CA TRP A 77 7.52 -7.83 7.03
C TRP A 77 6.09 -7.55 7.51
N VAL A 78 5.20 -7.01 6.66
CA VAL A 78 3.79 -6.79 7.00
C VAL A 78 3.09 -8.13 7.21
N ALA A 79 3.30 -9.11 6.33
CA ALA A 79 2.72 -10.44 6.42
C ALA A 79 3.08 -11.20 7.71
N ALA A 80 4.20 -10.85 8.35
CA ALA A 80 4.61 -11.41 9.63
C ALA A 80 3.76 -10.90 10.82
N HIS A 81 2.93 -9.86 10.63
CA HIS A 81 2.03 -9.32 11.64
C HIS A 81 0.61 -9.81 11.40
N GLU A 82 0.09 -10.62 12.33
CA GLU A 82 -1.23 -11.23 12.20
C GLU A 82 -2.34 -10.20 11.94
N GLY A 83 -3.20 -10.51 10.97
CA GLY A 83 -4.34 -9.66 10.60
C GLY A 83 -3.99 -8.48 9.70
N TYR A 84 -2.73 -8.31 9.30
CA TYR A 84 -2.31 -7.29 8.35
C TYR A 84 -1.93 -7.91 7.00
N SER A 85 -2.19 -7.16 5.93
CA SER A 85 -1.78 -7.53 4.58
C SER A 85 -1.46 -6.27 3.79
N SER A 86 -0.76 -6.45 2.68
CA SER A 86 -0.23 -5.37 1.86
C SER A 86 -0.64 -5.49 0.40
N LEU A 87 -0.64 -4.33 -0.27
CA LEU A 87 -0.70 -4.19 -1.71
C LEU A 87 0.32 -3.13 -2.12
N VAL A 88 1.20 -3.49 -3.04
CA VAL A 88 2.33 -2.67 -3.48
C VAL A 88 2.21 -2.43 -4.98
N ILE A 89 2.27 -1.17 -5.39
CA ILE A 89 2.35 -0.77 -6.79
C ILE A 89 3.78 -0.35 -7.10
N ARG A 90 4.40 -1.04 -8.05
CA ARG A 90 5.78 -0.80 -8.47
C ARG A 90 5.87 0.28 -9.56
N ALA A 91 7.07 0.80 -9.76
CA ALA A 91 7.39 1.77 -10.80
C ALA A 91 7.18 1.24 -12.22
N ASP A 92 7.28 -0.08 -12.42
CA ASP A 92 6.97 -0.76 -13.69
C ASP A 92 5.46 -1.04 -13.89
N GLY A 93 4.62 -0.58 -12.95
CA GLY A 93 3.17 -0.76 -12.97
C GLY A 93 2.68 -2.12 -12.45
N ARG A 94 3.58 -3.03 -12.05
CA ARG A 94 3.16 -4.30 -11.45
C ARG A 94 2.58 -4.11 -10.06
N ILE A 95 1.56 -4.91 -9.76
CA ILE A 95 0.93 -4.99 -8.44
C ILE A 95 1.39 -6.28 -7.77
N ILE A 96 1.92 -6.18 -6.55
CA ILE A 96 2.22 -7.32 -5.68
C ILE A 96 1.31 -7.19 -4.46
N SER A 97 0.64 -8.27 -4.06
CA SER A 97 -0.31 -8.21 -2.95
C SER A 97 -0.41 -9.58 -2.27
N ASP A 98 -0.46 -9.57 -0.95
CA ASP A 98 -0.87 -10.70 -0.10
C ASP A 98 -2.27 -10.47 0.50
N ALA A 99 -2.87 -9.28 0.29
CA ALA A 99 -4.24 -9.00 0.69
C ALA A 99 -5.27 -9.90 -0.02
N VAL A 100 -6.13 -10.54 0.77
CA VAL A 100 -7.23 -11.40 0.28
C VAL A 100 -8.36 -10.53 -0.29
N GLY A 101 -8.97 -10.96 -1.40
CA GLY A 101 -10.12 -10.26 -1.99
C GLY A 101 -9.79 -9.12 -2.95
N LEU A 102 -8.54 -9.08 -3.44
CA LEU A 102 -8.09 -8.17 -4.49
C LEU A 102 -8.88 -8.36 -5.79
N ILE A 103 -9.34 -7.26 -6.38
CA ILE A 103 -9.79 -7.21 -7.77
C ILE A 103 -8.80 -6.32 -8.53
N ALA A 104 -8.02 -6.92 -9.42
CA ALA A 104 -7.15 -6.19 -10.34
C ALA A 104 -8.03 -5.48 -11.40
N GLY A 105 -7.73 -4.20 -11.65
CA GLY A 105 -8.41 -3.38 -12.67
C GLY A 105 -7.81 -3.50 -14.06
#